data_AF-A0A5C4UYP1-F1
#
_entry.id   AF-A0A5C4UYP1-F1
#
_cell.length_a   1.000
_cell.length_b   1.000
_cell.length_c   1.000
_cell.angle_alpha   90.00
_cell.angle_beta   90.00
_cell.angle_gamma   90.00
#
_symmetry.space_group_name_H-M   'P 1'
#
loop_
_entity.id
_entity.type
_entity.pdbx_description
1 polymer ?
#
loop_
_entity_poly.entity_id
_entity_poly.type
_entity_poly.pdbx_seq_one_letter_code
_entity_poly.pdbx_strand_id
1 'polypeptide(L)' 'PGSGLAGLAERLTAVDGLLAIDSPHGGPTTITAELPWRDRDGTSGGVRPR' A
#
# COMPACT_ATOMS: atom_id res chain seq x y z
N PRO A 1 8.60 -8.90 16.74
CA PRO A 1 7.84 -7.78 16.14
C PRO A 1 8.80 -6.65 15.71
N GLY A 2 8.85 -6.33 14.41
CA GLY A 2 9.66 -5.24 13.89
C GLY A 2 9.02 -3.85 14.13
N SER A 3 9.86 -2.82 14.26
CA SER A 3 9.44 -1.41 14.29
C SER A 3 10.07 -0.65 13.10
N GLY A 4 9.68 0.61 12.90
CA GLY A 4 10.19 1.45 11.80
C GLY A 4 9.94 0.82 10.42
N LEU A 5 10.92 0.93 9.53
CA LEU A 5 10.82 0.40 8.15
C LEU A 5 10.75 -1.12 8.10
N ALA A 6 11.41 -1.83 9.02
CA ALA A 6 11.30 -3.29 9.09
C ALA A 6 9.87 -3.71 9.43
N GLY A 7 9.24 -3.04 10.39
CA GLY A 7 7.84 -3.27 10.70
C GLY A 7 6.90 -2.88 9.55
N LEU A 8 7.21 -1.83 8.79
CA LEU A 8 6.42 -1.43 7.63
C LEU A 8 6.52 -2.49 6.51
N ALA A 9 7.73 -2.98 6.22
CA ALA A 9 7.96 -4.03 5.23
C ALA A 9 7.19 -5.31 5.59
N GLU A 10 7.23 -5.74 6.86
CA GLU A 10 6.43 -6.88 7.35
C GLU A 10 4.93 -6.71 7.07
N ARG A 11 4.39 -5.50 7.29
CA ARG A 11 2.96 -5.21 7.08
C ARG A 11 2.58 -5.18 5.60
N LEU A 12 3.47 -4.67 4.74
CA LEU A 12 3.24 -4.64 3.29
C LEU A 12 3.28 -6.05 2.70
N THR A 13 4.24 -6.89 3.12
CA THR A 13 4.28 -8.31 2.71
C THR A 13 2.98 -9.04 3.06
N ALA A 14 2.34 -8.73 4.19
CA ALA A 14 1.09 -9.36 4.59
C ALA A 14 -0.12 -9.05 3.67
N VAL A 15 -0.03 -7.99 2.87
CA VAL A 15 -1.08 -7.56 1.93
C VAL A 15 -0.61 -7.60 0.47
N ASP A 16 0.45 -8.35 0.17
CA ASP A 16 1.08 -8.39 -1.17
C ASP A 16 1.45 -6.99 -1.70
N GLY A 17 1.79 -6.07 -0.79
CA GLY A 17 2.27 -4.73 -1.09
C GLY A 17 3.79 -4.67 -1.27
N LEU A 18 4.29 -3.51 -1.71
CA LEU A 18 5.71 -3.28 -1.98
C LEU A 18 6.21 -2.04 -1.22
N LEU A 19 7.46 -2.10 -0.74
CA LEU A 19 8.18 -0.95 -0.21
C LEU A 19 9.41 -0.69 -1.07
N ALA A 20 9.48 0.48 -1.71
CA ALA A 20 10.65 0.94 -2.46
C ALA A 20 11.30 2.13 -1.76
N ILE A 21 12.64 2.16 -1.76
CA ILE A 21 13.42 3.24 -1.17
C ILE A 21 14.43 3.70 -2.22
N ASP A 22 14.40 5.00 -2.54
CA ASP A 22 15.40 5.66 -3.37
C ASP A 22 16.15 6.68 -2.49
N SER A 23 17.48 6.55 -2.41
CA SER A 23 18.33 7.41 -1.58
C SER A 23 19.64 7.74 -2.32
N PRO A 24 19.59 8.62 -3.32
CA PRO A 24 20.78 9.03 -4.06
C PRO A 24 21.79 9.73 -3.15
N HIS A 25 23.08 9.54 -3.41
CA HIS A 25 24.14 10.20 -2.63
C HIS A 25 24.02 11.72 -2.67
N GLY A 26 23.97 12.36 -1.49
CA GLY A 26 23.84 13.81 -1.35
C GLY A 26 22.46 14.38 -1.69
N GLY A 27 21.50 13.53 -2.08
CA GLY A 27 20.12 13.90 -2.40
C GLY A 27 19.13 13.58 -1.27
N PRO A 28 17.82 13.86 -1.48
CA PRO A 28 16.77 13.48 -0.54
C PRO A 28 16.51 11.97 -0.60
N THR A 29 15.97 11.42 0.48
CA THR A 29 15.48 10.05 0.51
C THR A 29 13.99 10.04 0.23
N THR A 30 13.57 9.21 -0.72
CA THR A 30 12.16 8.96 -1.07
C THR A 30 11.80 7.53 -0.68
N ILE A 31 10.65 7.38 -0.02
CA ILE A 31 10.09 6.08 0.37
C ILE A 31 8.70 5.96 -0.25
N THR A 32 8.48 4.91 -1.03
CA THR A 32 7.20 4.62 -1.70
C THR A 32 6.64 3.31 -1.18
N ALA A 33 5.39 3.33 -0.74
CA ALA A 33 4.64 2.13 -0.37
C ALA A 33 3.51 1.93 -1.38
N GLU A 34 3.48 0.77 -2.03
CA GLU A 34 2.41 0.38 -2.94
C GLU A 34 1.51 -0.65 -2.25
N LEU A 35 0.20 -0.44 -2.33
CA LEU A 35 -0.79 -1.34 -1.75
C LEU A 35 -1.81 -1.74 -2.83
N PRO A 36 -2.14 -3.04 -2.96
CA PRO A 36 -3.25 -3.45 -3.77
C PRO A 36 -4.56 -2.95 -3.14
N TRP A 37 -5.40 -2.31 -3.95
CA TRP A 37 -6.73 -1.87 -3.53
C TRP A 37 -7.78 -2.43 -4.48
N ARG A 38 -8.93 -2.77 -3.93
CA ARG A 38 -10.13 -3.08 -4.71
C ARG A 38 -11.08 -1.91 -4.57
N ASP A 39 -11.72 -1.54 -5.66
CA ASP A 39 -12.85 -0.62 -5.55
C ASP A 39 -13.85 -1.21 -4.55
N ARG A 40 -14.32 -0.39 -3.61
CA ARG A 40 -15.50 -0.79 -2.84
C ARG A 40 -16.62 -0.80 -3.87
N ASP A 41 -17.07 -2.00 -4.26
CA ASP A 41 -18.19 -2.20 -5.16
C ASP A 41 -19.22 -1.11 -4.91
N GLY A 42 -19.39 -0.22 -5.89
CA GLY A 42 -20.16 1.00 -5.73
C GLY A 42 -21.57 0.66 -5.26
N THR A 43 -21.86 0.86 -3.97
CA THR A 43 -23.21 0.91 -3.43
C THR A 43 -23.91 2.21 -3.85
N SER A 44 -23.83 2.52 -5.14
CA SER A 44 -24.73 3.36 -5.91
C SER A 44 -25.22 2.50 -7.07
N GLY A 45 -26.01 1.47 -6.73
CA GLY A 45 -26.52 0.48 -7.66
C GLY A 45 -27.76 -0.21 -7.13
N GLY A 46 -28.62 0.52 -6.41
CA GLY A 46 -29.97 0.08 -6.12
C GLY A 46 -30.82 0.06 -7.40
N VAL A 47 -30.66 -0.97 -8.23
CA VAL A 47 -31.71 -1.41 -9.14
C VAL A 47 -32.01 -2.86 -8.78
N ARG A 48 -33.06 -3.02 -7.97
CA ARG A 48 -33.73 -4.32 -7.82
C ARG A 48 -34.39 -4.65 -9.16
N PRO A 49 -34.05 -5.75 -9.84
CA PRO A 49 -34.90 -6.25 -10.89
C PRO A 49 -36.24 -6.66 -10.27
N ARG A 50 -37.30 -6.17 -10.90
CA ARG A 50 -38.70 -6.47 -10.65
C ARG A 50 -39.05 -7.87 -11.10
#